data_AF-E4YW44-F1
#
_entry.id   AF-E4YW44-F1
#
_cell.length_a   1.000
_cell.length_b   1.000
_cell.length_c   1.000
_cell.angle_alpha   90.00
_cell.angle_beta   90.00
_cell.angle_gamma   90.00
#
_symmetry.space_group_name_H-M   'P 1'
#
loop_
_entity.id
_entity.type
_entity.pdbx_description
1 polymer ?
#
loop_
_entity_poly.entity_id
_entity_poly.type
_entity_poly.pdbx_seq_one_letter_code
_entity_poly.pdbx_strand_id
1 'polypeptide(L)'
;MSPTRTKITSLLERRSSVTKKMSPSPAEIATALDLHPSADGSNDFYCWSCHLEGKVVCCDVCPRVYHEKCLPKVQKKLQASERFFCPECTRI
;
A
#
# COMPACT_ATOMS: atom_id res chain seq x y z
N MET A 1 -27.25 -4.50 -65.59
CA MET A 1 -27.45 -5.70 -64.75
C MET A 1 -26.14 -5.95 -63.99
N SER A 2 -26.19 -6.14 -62.67
CA SER A 2 -25.03 -6.44 -61.80
C SER A 2 -24.47 -7.86 -62.11
N PRO A 3 -23.24 -8.26 -61.70
CA PRO A 3 -22.70 -8.25 -60.32
C PRO A 3 -21.25 -7.64 -60.27
N THR A 4 -20.33 -7.80 -59.31
CA THR A 4 -20.20 -8.74 -58.16
C THR A 4 -19.39 -8.15 -56.97
N ARG A 5 -20.00 -8.15 -55.77
CA ARG A 5 -19.39 -8.25 -54.41
C ARG A 5 -17.86 -8.14 -54.28
N THR A 6 -17.37 -6.95 -53.93
CA THR A 6 -15.97 -6.70 -53.51
C THR A 6 -15.59 -7.56 -52.31
N LYS A 7 -14.41 -8.19 -52.35
CA LYS A 7 -13.89 -9.02 -51.26
C LYS A 7 -13.41 -8.12 -50.11
N ILE A 8 -13.81 -8.47 -48.89
CA ILE A 8 -13.50 -7.73 -47.66
C ILE A 8 -11.98 -7.70 -47.44
N THR A 9 -11.49 -6.54 -47.05
CA THR A 9 -10.08 -6.22 -46.84
C THR A 9 -9.50 -6.86 -45.58
N SER A 10 -8.21 -7.21 -45.67
CA SER A 10 -7.19 -7.18 -44.61
C SER A 10 -7.56 -7.71 -43.21
N LEU A 11 -7.01 -8.88 -42.85
CA LEU A 11 -6.45 -9.10 -41.50
C LEU A 11 -5.45 -10.26 -41.42
N LEU A 12 -4.34 -10.20 -42.16
CA LEU A 12 -3.22 -11.16 -42.05
C LEU A 12 -1.85 -10.46 -42.08
N GLU A 13 -1.65 -9.50 -41.17
CA GLU A 13 -0.33 -8.98 -40.82
C GLU A 13 0.02 -9.42 -39.38
N ARG A 14 0.84 -10.45 -39.23
CA ARG A 14 2.32 -10.41 -39.09
C ARG A 14 2.81 -10.12 -37.66
N ARG A 15 3.10 -11.24 -36.97
CA ARG A 15 4.23 -11.48 -36.05
C ARG A 15 4.38 -10.65 -34.75
N SER A 16 4.18 -11.41 -33.66
CA SER A 16 5.19 -11.65 -32.60
C SER A 16 5.43 -10.63 -31.48
N SER A 17 5.40 -11.18 -30.26
CA SER A 17 6.22 -10.79 -29.09
C SER A 17 5.97 -9.41 -28.44
N VAL A 18 5.13 -9.39 -27.38
CA VAL A 18 5.59 -9.17 -25.99
C VAL A 18 4.41 -9.01 -25.00
N THR A 19 3.67 -10.08 -24.71
CA THR A 19 2.93 -10.14 -23.44
C THR A 19 3.92 -10.45 -22.32
N LYS A 20 4.54 -9.39 -21.80
CA LYS A 20 5.39 -9.44 -20.60
C LYS A 20 4.61 -10.09 -19.47
N LYS A 21 5.26 -11.02 -18.77
CA LYS A 21 4.71 -11.77 -17.64
C LYS A 21 4.08 -10.82 -16.59
N MET A 22 2.81 -11.01 -16.28
CA MET A 22 2.16 -10.49 -15.08
C MET A 22 1.41 -11.63 -14.38
N SER A 23 2.20 -12.58 -13.88
CA SER A 23 1.78 -13.59 -12.91
C SER A 23 2.79 -13.50 -11.75
N PRO A 24 2.48 -12.80 -10.65
CA PRO A 24 3.36 -12.78 -9.48
C PRO A 24 3.53 -14.21 -8.98
N SER A 25 4.76 -14.56 -8.63
CA SER A 25 5.08 -15.92 -8.19
C SER A 25 4.67 -16.10 -6.72
N PRO A 26 4.33 -17.32 -6.25
CA PRO A 26 3.95 -17.56 -4.85
C PRO A 26 5.01 -17.17 -3.80
N ALA A 27 6.23 -16.82 -4.23
CA ALA A 27 7.32 -16.38 -3.37
C ALA A 27 7.22 -14.91 -2.90
N GLU A 28 6.39 -14.07 -3.52
CA GLU A 28 6.19 -12.66 -3.08
C GLU A 28 5.18 -12.53 -1.91
N ILE A 29 4.62 -13.64 -1.44
CA ILE A 29 3.66 -13.68 -0.32
C ILE A 29 4.36 -13.58 1.05
N ALA A 30 5.71 -13.64 1.09
CA ALA A 30 6.48 -13.84 2.32
C ALA A 30 6.87 -12.57 3.12
N THR A 31 6.57 -11.34 2.66
CA THR A 31 7.07 -10.11 3.33
C THR A 31 6.09 -8.93 3.30
N ALA A 32 4.88 -9.11 3.86
CA ALA A 32 4.00 -7.97 4.19
C ALA A 32 2.96 -8.22 5.30
N LEU A 33 2.95 -9.38 5.95
CA LEU A 33 2.07 -9.65 7.11
C LEU A 33 2.82 -9.46 8.43
N ASP A 34 3.46 -8.31 8.57
CA ASP A 34 3.69 -7.71 9.89
C ASP A 34 2.36 -7.11 10.38
N LEU A 35 1.36 -7.98 10.52
CA LEU A 35 0.12 -7.70 11.22
C LEU A 35 0.44 -7.67 12.71
N HIS A 36 1.10 -6.60 13.17
CA HIS A 36 1.03 -6.21 14.58
C HIS A 36 -0.45 -6.01 14.91
N PRO A 37 -1.08 -6.90 15.68
CA PRO A 37 -2.49 -6.77 15.99
C PRO A 37 -2.60 -5.77 17.13
N SER A 38 -2.76 -4.49 16.78
CA SER A 38 -3.25 -3.48 17.72
C SER A 38 -4.56 -4.01 18.32
N ALA A 39 -4.60 -4.09 19.64
CA ALA A 39 -5.41 -5.07 20.39
C ALA A 39 -6.94 -4.88 20.32
N ASP A 40 -7.39 -3.90 19.54
CA ASP A 40 -8.77 -3.42 19.42
C ASP A 40 -9.20 -3.12 17.96
N GLY A 41 -8.34 -3.38 16.96
CA GLY A 41 -8.82 -3.79 15.63
C GLY A 41 -9.05 -2.74 14.53
N SER A 42 -8.78 -1.45 14.75
CA SER A 42 -8.40 -0.55 13.64
C SER A 42 -7.64 0.70 14.11
N ASN A 43 -6.38 0.81 13.67
CA ASN A 43 -5.74 2.11 13.62
C ASN A 43 -6.28 2.90 12.42
N ASP A 44 -6.29 4.24 12.53
CA ASP A 44 -6.67 5.16 11.46
C ASP A 44 -5.68 5.08 10.27
N PHE A 45 -6.09 5.54 9.09
CA PHE A 45 -5.23 5.65 7.91
C PHE A 45 -4.67 7.07 7.72
N TYR A 46 -5.28 8.07 8.37
CA TYR A 46 -4.89 9.47 8.26
C TYR A 46 -3.99 9.89 9.42
N CYS A 47 -2.82 10.44 9.11
CA CYS A 47 -1.88 10.92 10.13
C CYS A 47 -2.49 12.03 10.98
N TRP A 48 -2.63 11.80 12.30
CA TRP A 48 -3.27 12.71 13.26
C TRP A 48 -2.68 14.13 13.28
N SER A 49 -1.41 14.28 12.88
CA SER A 49 -0.72 15.59 12.84
C SER A 49 -0.94 16.38 11.53
N CYS A 50 -1.38 15.76 10.44
CA CYS A 50 -1.45 16.44 9.13
C CYS A 50 -2.67 16.05 8.28
N HIS A 51 -3.50 15.12 8.74
CA HIS A 51 -4.73 14.65 8.09
C HIS A 51 -4.55 14.20 6.63
N LEU A 52 -3.39 13.60 6.34
CA LEU A 52 -3.06 13.01 5.04
C LEU A 52 -2.79 11.51 5.20
N GLU A 53 -3.13 10.76 4.15
CA GLU A 53 -2.75 9.35 3.98
C GLU A 53 -1.26 9.19 3.66
N GLY A 54 -0.71 7.98 3.86
CA GLY A 54 0.67 7.64 3.53
C GLY A 54 1.25 6.57 4.44
N LYS A 55 2.58 6.45 4.49
CA LYS A 55 3.26 5.52 5.40
C LYS A 55 3.22 6.04 6.84
N VAL A 56 2.35 5.46 7.64
CA VAL A 56 2.14 5.82 9.05
C VAL A 56 2.66 4.74 10.01
N VAL A 57 2.85 5.12 11.28
CA VAL A 57 3.14 4.21 12.39
C VAL A 57 2.00 4.29 13.39
N CYS A 58 1.57 3.11 13.86
CA CYS A 58 0.39 2.89 14.70
C CYS A 58 0.72 2.93 16.18
N CYS A 59 -0.14 3.57 16.99
CA CYS A 59 -0.05 3.49 18.44
C CYS A 59 -0.55 2.13 18.97
N ASP A 60 0.15 1.56 19.94
CA ASP A 60 -0.20 0.30 20.62
C ASP A 60 -1.54 0.32 21.38
N VAL A 61 -1.98 1.50 21.85
CA VAL A 61 -3.06 1.65 22.85
C VAL A 61 -4.14 2.67 22.46
N CYS A 62 -4.14 3.12 21.20
CA CYS A 62 -5.19 3.99 20.67
C CYS A 62 -5.21 3.95 19.14
N PRO A 63 -6.31 4.32 18.47
CA PRO A 63 -6.39 4.24 17.01
C PRO A 63 -5.51 5.25 16.25
N ARG A 64 -4.86 6.22 16.94
CA ARG A 64 -4.10 7.29 16.26
C ARG A 64 -2.86 6.76 15.54
N VAL A 65 -2.62 7.29 14.35
CA VAL A 65 -1.43 7.03 13.54
C VAL A 65 -0.69 8.31 13.17
N TYR A 66 0.62 8.19 12.91
CA TYR A 66 1.46 9.33 12.56
C TYR A 66 2.48 8.93 11.49
N HIS A 67 2.72 9.79 10.50
CA HIS A 67 3.91 9.65 9.66
C HIS A 67 5.17 9.75 10.52
N GLU A 68 6.18 8.92 10.23
CA GLU A 68 7.51 9.04 10.85
C GLU A 68 7.98 10.50 10.86
N LYS A 69 7.96 11.18 9.70
CA LYS A 69 8.39 12.58 9.57
C LYS A 69 7.63 13.55 10.50
N CYS A 70 6.33 13.32 10.73
CA CYS A 70 5.46 14.16 11.56
C CYS A 70 5.66 13.95 13.07
N LEU A 71 6.34 12.88 13.48
CA LEU A 71 6.65 12.66 14.89
C LEU A 71 7.81 13.55 15.38
N PRO A 72 7.73 14.03 16.65
CA PRO A 72 8.85 14.70 17.32
C PRO A 72 10.11 13.83 17.31
N LYS A 73 11.28 14.46 17.16
CA LYS A 73 12.59 13.74 17.10
C LYS A 73 12.82 12.79 18.28
N VAL A 74 12.31 13.13 19.47
CA VAL A 74 12.41 12.32 20.69
C VAL A 74 11.69 10.97 20.55
N GLN A 75 10.52 10.94 19.90
CA GLN A 75 9.70 9.73 19.79
C GLN A 75 10.13 8.79 18.65
N LYS A 76 10.80 9.32 17.62
CA LYS A 76 11.43 8.50 16.56
C LYS A 76 12.41 7.47 17.12
N LYS A 77 13.13 7.82 18.19
CA LYS A 77 14.07 6.90 18.86
C LYS A 77 13.36 5.77 19.61
N LEU A 78 12.12 5.99 20.04
CA LEU A 78 11.32 5.00 20.77
C LEU A 78 10.76 3.91 19.86
N GLN A 79 10.58 4.19 18.55
CA GLN A 79 10.18 3.19 17.53
C GLN A 79 11.23 2.09 17.26
N ALA A 80 12.44 2.22 17.81
CA ALA A 80 13.42 1.13 17.84
C ALA A 80 13.17 0.14 18.99
N SER A 81 12.25 0.47 19.91
CA SER A 81 11.63 -0.48 20.84
C SER A 81 10.40 -1.10 20.16
N GLU A 82 10.10 -2.34 20.51
CA GLU A 82 9.04 -3.18 19.90
C GLU A 82 7.61 -2.59 20.00
N ARG A 83 7.42 -1.54 20.82
CA ARG A 83 6.11 -0.93 21.08
C ARG A 83 6.17 0.59 20.93
N PHE A 84 5.19 1.17 20.24
CA PHE A 84 5.10 2.61 19.98
C PHE A 84 3.88 3.25 20.67
N PHE A 85 4.16 4.21 21.55
CA PHE A 85 3.16 5.04 22.20
C PHE A 85 3.16 6.44 21.59
N CYS A 86 2.01 6.90 21.12
CA CYS A 86 1.88 8.20 20.46
C CYS A 86 2.02 9.37 21.46
N PRO A 87 2.32 10.60 21.02
CA PRO A 87 2.57 11.73 21.92
C PRO A 87 1.41 12.12 22.83
N GLU A 88 0.17 11.73 22.50
CA GLU A 88 -0.98 11.89 23.41
C GLU A 88 -0.99 10.80 24.51
N CYS A 89 -0.57 9.57 24.18
CA CYS A 89 -0.52 8.43 25.09
C CYS A 89 0.76 8.36 25.95
N THR A 90 1.77 9.19 25.66
CA THR A 90 2.97 9.35 26.52
C THR A 90 2.91 10.59 27.42
N ARG A 91 1.79 11.34 27.40
CA ARG A 91 1.56 12.57 28.19
C ARG A 91 0.61 12.36 29.38
N ILE A 92 0.21 11.12 29.62
CA ILE A 92 -0.63 10.65 30.73
C ILE A 92 0.21 10.07 31.86
#